data_AF-A0A933EHA8-F1
#
_entry.id   AF-A0A933EHA8-F1
#
_cell.length_a   1.000
_cell.length_b   1.000
_cell.length_c   1.000
_cell.angle_alpha   90.00
_cell.angle_beta   90.00
_cell.angle_gamma   90.00
#
_symmetry.space_group_name_H-M   'P 1'
#
loop_
_entity.id
_entity.type
_entity.pdbx_description
1 polymer ?
#
loop_
_entity_poly.entity_id
_entity_poly.type
_entity_poly.pdbx_seq_one_letter_code
_entity_poly.pdbx_strand_id
1 'polypeptide(L)' 'NGKHSVFGKVTKGMDVLAKLTPRDPNTNPPFQGDKVLRIDIKETQP' A
#
# COMPACT_ATOMS: atom_id res chain seq x y z
N ASN A 1 -13.18 12.76 5.73
CA ASN A 1 -12.61 12.95 7.08
C ASN A 1 -11.16 13.37 6.94
N GLY A 2 -10.84 14.65 6.70
CA GLY A 2 -9.51 15.21 6.35
C GLY A 2 -8.37 15.04 7.36
N LYS A 3 -8.28 13.85 7.95
CA LYS A 3 -7.27 13.37 8.89
C LYS A 3 -6.05 12.77 8.17
N HIS A 4 -6.12 12.63 6.84
CA HIS A 4 -5.07 12.04 6.02
C HIS A 4 -4.92 12.80 4.70
N SER A 5 -3.67 13.04 4.29
CA SER A 5 -3.34 13.61 2.98
C SER A 5 -3.33 12.53 1.92
N VAL A 6 -4.08 12.74 0.84
CA VAL A 6 -4.09 11.84 -0.33
C VAL A 6 -3.04 12.34 -1.32
N PHE A 7 -2.07 11.48 -1.67
CA PHE A 7 -0.95 11.83 -2.54
C PHE A 7 -0.81 10.94 -3.79
N GLY A 8 -1.72 10.00 -4.01
CA GLY A 8 -1.66 9.11 -5.17
C GLY A 8 -2.83 8.15 -5.27
N LYS A 9 -2.82 7.36 -6.35
CA LYS A 9 -3.79 6.28 -6.59
C LYS A 9 -3.11 5.09 -7.23
N VAL A 10 -3.58 3.89 -6.91
CA VAL A 10 -3.17 2.66 -7.58
C VAL A 10 -3.75 2.67 -9.00
N THR A 11 -2.91 2.54 -10.01
CA THR A 11 -3.35 2.49 -11.42
C THR A 11 -3.25 1.10 -12.04
N LYS A 12 -2.50 0.18 -11.42
CA LYS A 12 -2.30 -1.22 -11.84
C LYS A 12 -2.10 -2.12 -10.62
N GLY A 13 -2.41 -3.41 -10.74
CA GLY A 13 -2.15 -4.41 -9.68
C GLY A 13 -3.22 -4.51 -8.59
N MET A 14 -4.49 -4.20 -8.90
CA MET A 14 -5.59 -4.34 -7.93
C MET A 14 -5.82 -5.79 -7.49
N ASP A 15 -5.49 -6.76 -8.35
CA ASP A 15 -5.49 -8.19 -8.04
C ASP A 15 -4.41 -8.57 -7.02
N VAL A 16 -3.26 -7.87 -7.03
CA VAL A 16 -2.20 -8.03 -6.03
C VAL A 16 -2.63 -7.44 -4.69
N LEU A 17 -3.27 -6.27 -4.71
CA LEU A 17 -3.84 -5.65 -3.50
C LEU A 17 -4.79 -6.60 -2.77
N ALA A 18 -5.63 -7.32 -3.51
CA ALA A 18 -6.59 -8.28 -2.95
C ALA A 18 -5.93 -9.51 -2.28
N LYS A 19 -4.63 -9.75 -2.50
CA LYS A 19 -3.88 -10.87 -1.92
C LYS A 19 -3.09 -10.47 -0.66
N LEU A 20 -2.99 -9.18 -0.35
CA LEU A 20 -2.29 -8.73 0.86
C LEU A 20 -3.05 -9.18 2.11
N THR A 21 -2.30 -9.50 3.15
CA THR A 21 -2.84 -9.93 4.44
C THR A 21 -3.65 -8.78 5.07
N PRO A 22 -4.97 -8.92 5.28
CA PRO A 22 -5.80 -7.88 5.86
C PRO A 22 -5.41 -7.54 7.30
N ARG A 23 -5.62 -6.29 7.71
CA ARG A 23 -5.37 -5.81 9.08
C ARG A 23 -6.54 -4.95 9.56
N ASP A 24 -6.90 -5.09 10.83
CA ASP A 24 -7.81 -4.16 11.50
C ASP A 24 -7.02 -2.92 11.93
N PRO A 25 -7.33 -1.72 11.40
CA PRO A 25 -6.62 -0.48 11.73
C PRO A 25 -6.75 -0.05 13.19
N ASN A 26 -7.67 -0.63 13.97
CA ASN A 26 -7.87 -0.31 15.38
C ASN A 26 -7.06 -1.23 16.33
N THR A 27 -6.29 -2.18 15.80
CA THR A 27 -5.57 -3.18 16.61
C THR A 27 -4.11 -3.31 16.17
N ASN A 28 -3.28 -3.88 17.06
CA ASN A 28 -1.90 -4.24 16.74
C ASN A 28 -1.75 -5.77 16.63
N PRO A 29 -1.80 -6.34 15.40
CA PRO A 29 -1.76 -7.78 15.22
C PRO A 29 -0.38 -8.39 15.54
N PRO A 30 -0.31 -9.62 16.08
CA PRO A 30 0.95 -10.26 16.48
C PRO A 30 1.72 -10.92 15.32
N PHE A 31 1.15 -10.97 14.11
CA PHE A 31 1.76 -11.61 12.95
C PHE A 31 2.59 -10.62 12.10
N GLN A 32 3.61 -11.15 11.42
CA GLN A 32 4.43 -10.36 10.50
C GLN A 32 3.63 -9.99 9.23
N GLY A 33 3.77 -8.74 8.78
CA GLY A 33 3.11 -8.27 7.55
C GLY A 33 3.89 -8.60 6.28
N ASP A 34 3.19 -8.47 5.16
CA ASP A 34 3.79 -8.56 3.84
C ASP A 34 4.88 -7.51 3.66
N LYS A 35 6.02 -7.92 3.07
CA LYS A 35 7.20 -7.06 2.93
C LYS A 35 7.20 -6.36 1.58
N VAL A 36 7.50 -5.08 1.57
CA VAL A 36 7.95 -4.38 0.36
C VAL A 36 9.43 -4.70 0.17
N LEU A 37 9.74 -5.50 -0.85
CA LEU A 37 11.11 -5.96 -1.10
C LEU A 37 11.93 -4.93 -1.89
N ARG A 38 11.29 -4.21 -2.81
CA ARG A 38 11.92 -3.24 -3.71
C ARG A 38 10.90 -2.21 -4.18
N ILE A 39 11.34 -0.99 -4.39
CA ILE A 39 10.57 0.07 -5.05
C ILE A 39 11.40 0.58 -6.23
N ASP A 40 10.83 0.55 -7.42
CA ASP A 40 11.41 1.16 -8.62
C ASP A 40 10.66 2.46 -8.92
N ILE A 41 11.38 3.58 -8.91
CA ILE A 41 10.82 4.89 -9.24
C ILE A 41 11.05 5.15 -10.72
N LYS A 42 9.95 5.37 -11.45
CA LYS A 42 10.00 5.74 -12.87
C LYS A 42 9.84 7.25 -12.99
N GLU A 43 10.92 7.92 -13.32
CA GLU A 43 10.87 9.33 -13.70
C GLU A 43 10.17 9.46 -15.05
N THR A 44 9.20 10.36 -15.13
CA THR A 44 8.67 10.83 -16.40
C THR A 44 9.54 12.01 -16.83
N GLN A 45 10.14 11.94 -18.01
CA GLN A 45 10.80 13.11 -18.60
C GLN A 45 9.77 14.24 -18.76
N PRO A 46 10.19 15.50 -18.56
CA PRO A 46 9.30 16.66 -18.58
C PRO A 46 8.60 16.86 -19.93
#